data_AF-A0A964AML6-F1
#
_entry.id   AF-A0A964AML6-F1
#
_cell.length_a   1.000
_cell.length_b   1.000
_cell.length_c   1.000
_cell.angle_alpha   90.00
_cell.angle_beta   90.00
_cell.angle_gamma   90.00
#
_symmetry.space_group_name_H-M   'P 1'
#
loop_
_entity.id
_entity.type
_entity.pdbx_description
1 polymer ?
#
loop_
_entity_poly.entity_id
_entity_poly.type
_entity_poly.pdbx_seq_one_letter_code
_entity_poly.pdbx_strand_id
1 'polypeptide(L)'
;MSPALFLLVACGADLIRDTDADGYIDALDCQPYNPSVNPSANDATGDGVDQNCDGVDGTDVDGDGQASVESGGEDCNDWDPLAYTGAYETCEDRIVSDCALTIREASALCWGDLSLAEAHFRVYGEMPSEEIGVSVAGAGDVNGDGFNDLILGSWGDTPNGPWSGSSHVVYGPLTGSADISATSDARLEGEAEGDFAGHRVAGTGDFNGDGFDDVLVGAHDNDEGGAHAGAAYLILGPVSGTMGLADAPLKLLGERAGAWAGWAVAPAGDVNDDGYQDILVGATATASEADGLGAVHLILGQELSTDEVRSLSEADATLRGVTWNDATGVSTTGGGDLNGDGLDDLLVGANEVLPGGPGVVYAVMSPVYGDFDLRDADATLRGESPYDTVGESVASAGDVDGDGNADVLIGAPQGVDPHLGPGRAYLVLGPLWGERPLDTADAVLVGEAYGDRAGYSVAAAGDVNGDQHADLLVGTYQALRADDPPGLAYLVLGPVSGHVDLGEADGRLVGESTHGRAGFSVASAGDVNGDGLDDLLIGAIGEREFAGAAYVFHGRSY
;
A
#
# COMPACT_ATOMS: atom_id res chain seq x y z
N MET A 1 74.73 -9.47 -55.72
CA MET A 1 74.49 -9.72 -57.16
C MET A 1 73.56 -10.92 -57.28
N SER A 2 72.33 -10.68 -57.75
CA SER A 2 71.26 -11.61 -58.20
C SER A 2 70.73 -12.68 -57.22
N PRO A 3 69.52 -13.27 -57.39
CA PRO A 3 68.47 -13.09 -58.43
C PRO A 3 66.97 -13.12 -57.96
N ALA A 4 66.05 -12.88 -58.93
CA ALA A 4 64.67 -13.44 -59.13
C ALA A 4 63.58 -13.14 -58.07
N LEU A 5 62.24 -13.19 -58.28
CA LEU A 5 61.36 -13.81 -59.28
C LEU A 5 59.91 -13.24 -59.12
N PHE A 6 59.12 -13.23 -60.21
CA PHE A 6 57.64 -13.18 -60.39
C PHE A 6 56.66 -13.04 -59.21
N LEU A 7 55.55 -12.28 -59.43
CA LEU A 7 54.18 -12.85 -59.56
C LEU A 7 53.15 -11.84 -60.11
N LEU A 8 52.26 -12.32 -61.01
CA LEU A 8 50.99 -11.68 -61.39
C LEU A 8 50.01 -11.70 -60.20
N VAL A 9 49.22 -10.63 -60.04
CA VAL A 9 47.85 -10.75 -59.51
C VAL A 9 46.94 -9.83 -60.31
N ALA A 10 45.90 -10.42 -60.87
CA ALA A 10 44.76 -9.75 -61.48
C ALA A 10 43.93 -9.07 -60.39
N CYS A 11 43.43 -7.86 -60.65
CA CYS A 11 42.33 -7.30 -59.88
C CYS A 11 41.36 -6.66 -60.86
N GLY A 12 40.29 -7.40 -61.21
CA GLY A 12 39.05 -6.76 -61.57
C GLY A 12 38.52 -6.15 -60.28
N ALA A 13 38.63 -4.83 -60.16
CA ALA A 13 37.94 -4.10 -59.13
C ALA A 13 36.49 -3.93 -59.61
N ASP A 14 35.65 -4.93 -59.35
CA ASP A 14 34.29 -4.58 -58.96
C ASP A 14 34.44 -3.95 -57.59
N LEU A 15 34.11 -2.67 -57.52
CA LEU A 15 34.40 -1.84 -56.36
C LEU A 15 33.70 -2.45 -55.14
N ILE A 16 34.49 -2.74 -54.10
CA ILE A 16 34.02 -2.79 -52.72
C ILE A 16 33.76 -1.31 -52.35
N ARG A 17 32.70 -0.75 -52.91
CA ARG A 17 32.26 0.62 -52.66
C ARG A 17 31.14 0.53 -51.64
N ASP A 18 31.25 1.37 -50.63
CA ASP A 18 30.24 1.64 -49.62
C ASP A 18 30.10 3.17 -49.70
N THR A 19 29.01 3.62 -50.33
CA THR A 19 28.86 4.99 -50.82
C THR A 19 28.29 5.93 -49.74
N ASP A 20 27.54 5.42 -48.78
CA ASP A 20 26.96 6.15 -47.65
C ASP A 20 27.58 5.81 -46.29
N ALA A 21 28.53 4.86 -46.26
CA ALA A 21 29.40 4.55 -45.14
C ALA A 21 28.68 3.90 -43.94
N ASP A 22 27.68 3.08 -44.19
CA ASP A 22 26.97 2.32 -43.17
C ASP A 22 27.60 0.94 -42.86
N GLY A 23 28.64 0.56 -43.61
CA GLY A 23 29.36 -0.69 -43.43
C GLY A 23 28.96 -1.80 -44.41
N TYR A 24 27.99 -1.57 -45.29
CA TYR A 24 27.58 -2.48 -46.35
C TYR A 24 28.09 -2.01 -47.72
N ILE A 25 28.44 -2.96 -48.58
CA ILE A 25 28.88 -2.62 -49.94
C ILE A 25 27.67 -2.35 -50.82
N ASP A 26 27.77 -1.40 -51.75
CA ASP A 26 26.72 -0.98 -52.71
C ASP A 26 26.05 -2.17 -53.46
N ALA A 27 26.69 -3.35 -53.51
CA ALA A 27 26.18 -4.55 -54.17
C ALA A 27 25.32 -5.45 -53.26
N LEU A 28 25.38 -5.25 -51.95
CA LEU A 28 24.58 -5.94 -50.91
C LEU A 28 23.59 -4.99 -50.23
N ASP A 29 23.75 -3.69 -50.44
CA ASP A 29 22.85 -2.64 -49.98
C ASP A 29 21.79 -2.32 -51.06
N CYS A 30 20.52 -2.33 -50.66
CA CYS A 30 19.39 -2.05 -51.53
C CYS A 30 19.21 -0.56 -51.82
N GLN A 31 19.77 0.35 -51.00
CA GLN A 31 19.83 1.78 -51.29
C GLN A 31 21.23 2.38 -51.01
N PRO A 32 22.16 2.29 -52.00
CA PRO A 32 23.57 2.73 -51.92
C PRO A 32 23.86 4.22 -51.65
N TYR A 33 22.86 5.00 -51.27
CA TYR A 33 22.99 6.43 -50.97
C TYR A 33 22.20 6.82 -49.72
N ASN A 34 21.64 5.85 -49.00
CA ASN A 34 20.84 6.06 -47.81
C ASN A 34 21.35 5.17 -46.67
N PRO A 35 22.16 5.71 -45.74
CA PRO A 35 22.80 4.92 -44.69
C PRO A 35 21.81 4.36 -43.65
N SER A 36 20.52 4.70 -43.75
CA SER A 36 19.45 4.13 -42.91
C SER A 36 18.74 2.93 -43.55
N VAL A 37 19.17 2.48 -44.73
CA VAL A 37 18.61 1.34 -45.46
C VAL A 37 19.76 0.41 -45.79
N ASN A 38 19.87 -0.71 -45.09
CA ASN A 38 20.91 -1.71 -45.28
C ASN A 38 20.52 -3.06 -44.67
N PRO A 39 21.23 -4.15 -45.00
CA PRO A 39 20.92 -5.50 -44.50
C PRO A 39 20.90 -5.73 -42.98
N SER A 40 21.18 -4.72 -42.16
CA SER A 40 21.02 -4.77 -40.69
C SER A 40 20.12 -3.70 -40.11
N ALA A 41 19.51 -2.85 -40.95
CA ALA A 41 18.55 -1.87 -40.48
C ALA A 41 17.28 -2.58 -39.98
N ASN A 42 16.60 -1.98 -39.02
CA ASN A 42 15.26 -2.42 -38.62
C ASN A 42 14.24 -1.90 -39.63
N ASP A 43 13.26 -2.73 -39.94
CA ASP A 43 12.21 -2.42 -40.91
C ASP A 43 11.09 -1.62 -40.24
N ALA A 44 10.84 -0.40 -40.70
CA ALA A 44 9.82 0.48 -40.13
C ALA A 44 8.47 0.20 -40.79
N THR A 45 7.43 0.06 -39.99
CA THR A 45 6.09 -0.32 -40.48
C THR A 45 5.43 0.79 -41.30
N GLY A 46 4.93 0.41 -42.49
CA GLY A 46 4.02 1.24 -43.29
C GLY A 46 4.60 2.51 -43.92
N ASP A 47 5.94 2.66 -43.96
CA ASP A 47 6.59 3.79 -44.63
C ASP A 47 6.90 3.52 -46.12
N GLY A 48 6.71 2.27 -46.57
CA GLY A 48 6.85 1.86 -47.97
C GLY A 48 8.29 1.63 -48.40
N VAL A 49 9.21 1.49 -47.44
CA VAL A 49 10.64 1.31 -47.66
C VAL A 49 11.08 0.04 -46.95
N ASP A 50 11.50 -0.97 -47.71
CA ASP A 50 12.25 -2.12 -47.18
C ASP A 50 13.65 -1.63 -46.74
N GLN A 51 13.82 -1.32 -45.46
CA GLN A 51 15.08 -0.83 -44.89
C GLN A 51 16.09 -1.96 -44.73
N ASN A 52 15.65 -3.20 -44.49
CA ASN A 52 16.54 -4.34 -44.20
C ASN A 52 16.99 -5.13 -45.45
N CYS A 53 16.52 -4.74 -46.64
CA CYS A 53 16.84 -5.32 -47.93
C CYS A 53 16.47 -6.81 -48.10
N ASP A 54 15.49 -7.33 -47.36
CA ASP A 54 15.06 -8.73 -47.44
C ASP A 54 14.00 -8.99 -48.55
N GLY A 55 13.49 -7.91 -49.15
CA GLY A 55 12.51 -7.93 -50.23
C GLY A 55 11.06 -7.79 -49.76
N VAL A 56 10.82 -7.53 -48.48
CA VAL A 56 9.53 -7.26 -47.86
C VAL A 56 9.63 -5.92 -47.11
N ASP A 57 8.54 -5.14 -47.11
CA ASP A 57 8.40 -3.92 -46.31
C ASP A 57 7.61 -4.29 -45.05
N GLY A 58 8.04 -3.78 -43.89
CA GLY A 58 7.50 -4.09 -42.57
C GLY A 58 5.98 -3.99 -42.58
N THR A 59 5.32 -5.12 -42.39
CA THR A 59 3.85 -5.19 -42.42
C THR A 59 3.34 -5.34 -41.00
N ASP A 60 2.63 -4.31 -40.55
CA ASP A 60 1.82 -4.31 -39.33
C ASP A 60 0.43 -4.89 -39.68
N VAL A 61 0.14 -6.09 -39.19
CA VAL A 61 -1.02 -6.88 -39.62
C VAL A 61 -2.27 -6.55 -38.79
N ASP A 62 -2.11 -6.23 -37.52
CA ASP A 62 -3.19 -5.98 -36.57
C ASP A 62 -3.31 -4.52 -36.11
N GLY A 63 -2.35 -3.67 -36.46
CA GLY A 63 -2.40 -2.21 -36.33
C GLY A 63 -1.76 -1.66 -35.07
N ASP A 64 -0.89 -2.42 -34.40
CA ASP A 64 -0.20 -2.01 -33.16
C ASP A 64 1.09 -1.21 -33.40
N GLY A 65 1.50 -1.07 -34.66
CA GLY A 65 2.70 -0.35 -35.07
C GLY A 65 3.96 -1.21 -35.13
N GLN A 66 3.89 -2.50 -34.83
CA GLN A 66 5.01 -3.43 -34.83
C GLN A 66 5.03 -4.27 -36.12
N ALA A 67 6.23 -4.60 -36.59
CA ALA A 67 6.36 -5.38 -37.82
C ALA A 67 6.12 -6.86 -37.51
N SER A 68 5.26 -7.50 -38.30
CA SER A 68 4.96 -8.93 -38.17
C SER A 68 6.18 -9.84 -38.30
N VAL A 69 6.12 -11.03 -37.69
CA VAL A 69 7.18 -12.06 -37.78
C VAL A 69 7.48 -12.42 -39.24
N GLU A 70 6.46 -12.51 -40.09
CA GLU A 70 6.62 -12.88 -41.51
C GLU A 70 7.40 -11.82 -42.31
N SER A 71 7.39 -10.56 -41.85
CA SER A 71 8.21 -9.46 -42.38
C SER A 71 9.54 -9.25 -41.64
N GLY A 72 9.93 -10.18 -40.76
CA GLY A 72 11.19 -10.11 -40.02
C GLY A 72 11.19 -9.18 -38.81
N GLY A 73 10.01 -8.73 -38.35
CA GLY A 73 9.85 -7.93 -37.14
C GLY A 73 9.70 -8.75 -35.86
N GLU A 74 9.54 -8.04 -34.73
CA GLU A 74 9.57 -8.60 -33.36
C GLU A 74 8.16 -8.76 -32.72
N ASP A 75 7.09 -8.45 -33.44
CA ASP A 75 5.71 -8.79 -33.05
C ASP A 75 5.58 -10.32 -33.04
N CYS A 76 5.16 -10.94 -31.93
CA CYS A 76 5.02 -12.39 -31.84
C CYS A 76 3.62 -12.91 -32.16
N ASN A 77 2.64 -12.02 -32.34
CA ASN A 77 1.27 -12.38 -32.65
C ASN A 77 0.60 -11.33 -33.54
N ASP A 78 0.90 -11.43 -34.84
CA ASP A 78 0.36 -10.63 -35.95
C ASP A 78 -1.20 -10.56 -36.08
N TRP A 79 -1.97 -11.07 -35.13
CA TRP A 79 -3.44 -11.07 -35.13
C TRP A 79 -4.03 -10.43 -33.87
N ASP A 80 -3.18 -9.95 -32.96
CA ASP A 80 -3.56 -9.42 -31.67
C ASP A 80 -2.75 -8.17 -31.33
N PRO A 81 -3.34 -6.97 -31.48
CA PRO A 81 -2.61 -5.70 -31.35
C PRO A 81 -2.19 -5.38 -29.90
N LEU A 82 -2.40 -6.31 -28.96
CA LEU A 82 -1.94 -6.24 -27.58
C LEU A 82 -0.69 -7.08 -27.33
N ALA A 83 -0.21 -7.85 -28.32
CA ALA A 83 0.84 -8.83 -28.14
C ALA A 83 2.10 -8.51 -28.95
N TYR A 84 2.96 -7.66 -28.40
CA TYR A 84 4.22 -7.22 -28.99
C TYR A 84 5.36 -7.16 -27.97
N THR A 85 6.60 -7.12 -28.48
CA THR A 85 7.79 -6.97 -27.64
C THR A 85 7.74 -5.70 -26.78
N GLY A 86 7.65 -5.89 -25.46
CA GLY A 86 7.51 -4.80 -24.48
C GLY A 86 6.07 -4.41 -24.13
N ALA A 87 5.06 -5.16 -24.59
CA ALA A 87 3.70 -5.07 -24.05
C ALA A 87 3.65 -5.66 -22.63
N TYR A 88 2.69 -5.20 -21.82
CA TYR A 88 2.45 -5.73 -20.47
C TYR A 88 1.65 -7.04 -20.55
N GLU A 89 2.00 -8.02 -19.72
CA GLU A 89 1.23 -9.26 -19.62
C GLU A 89 -0.12 -9.04 -18.94
N THR A 90 -1.19 -9.54 -19.56
CA THR A 90 -2.54 -9.49 -19.03
C THR A 90 -2.91 -10.84 -18.41
N CYS A 91 -3.35 -10.82 -17.15
CA CYS A 91 -3.65 -12.05 -16.44
C CYS A 91 -4.88 -12.78 -16.96
N GLU A 92 -4.79 -14.12 -16.99
CA GLU A 92 -5.86 -15.08 -17.33
C GLU A 92 -6.43 -15.06 -18.76
N ASP A 93 -5.98 -14.17 -19.64
CA ASP A 93 -6.42 -14.13 -21.04
C ASP A 93 -5.77 -15.23 -21.92
N ARG A 94 -4.73 -15.88 -21.39
CA ARG A 94 -3.92 -16.95 -22.03
C ARG A 94 -3.16 -16.47 -23.27
N ILE A 95 -2.91 -15.18 -23.35
CA ILE A 95 -2.06 -14.54 -24.34
C ILE A 95 -0.70 -14.33 -23.66
N VAL A 96 0.38 -14.31 -24.45
CA VAL A 96 1.68 -13.84 -23.98
C VAL A 96 1.86 -12.52 -24.70
N SER A 97 1.61 -11.43 -23.98
CA SER A 97 1.62 -10.10 -24.58
C SER A 97 3.04 -9.66 -24.90
N ASP A 98 4.04 -9.99 -24.08
CA ASP A 98 5.38 -9.41 -24.15
C ASP A 98 6.35 -10.13 -25.10
N CYS A 99 5.92 -11.25 -25.70
CA CYS A 99 6.70 -12.12 -26.57
C CYS A 99 7.95 -12.75 -25.94
N ALA A 100 8.17 -12.60 -24.63
CA ALA A 100 9.34 -13.07 -23.92
C ALA A 100 9.09 -14.33 -23.08
N LEU A 101 7.83 -14.61 -22.75
CA LEU A 101 7.44 -15.73 -21.87
C LEU A 101 6.69 -16.86 -22.60
N THR A 102 6.61 -18.02 -21.97
CA THR A 102 5.57 -19.00 -22.31
C THR A 102 4.29 -18.68 -21.56
N ILE A 103 3.12 -19.10 -22.07
CA ILE A 103 1.83 -18.97 -21.35
C ILE A 103 1.91 -19.45 -19.90
N ARG A 104 2.73 -20.48 -19.61
CA ARG A 104 2.91 -20.98 -18.24
C ARG A 104 3.74 -20.05 -17.35
N GLU A 105 4.69 -19.32 -17.94
CA GLU A 105 5.50 -18.34 -17.23
C GLU A 105 4.71 -17.04 -17.04
N ALA A 106 3.99 -16.57 -18.06
CA ALA A 106 3.06 -15.44 -17.95
C ALA A 106 1.96 -15.69 -16.90
N SER A 107 1.29 -16.85 -16.94
CA SER A 107 0.29 -17.22 -15.92
C SER A 107 0.88 -17.43 -14.51
N ALA A 108 2.20 -17.57 -14.37
CA ALA A 108 2.86 -17.67 -13.06
C ALA A 108 3.19 -16.30 -12.45
N LEU A 109 3.15 -15.24 -13.26
CA LEU A 109 3.28 -13.85 -12.79
C LEU A 109 1.98 -13.34 -12.16
N CYS A 110 0.83 -13.91 -12.53
CA CYS A 110 -0.45 -13.55 -11.94
C CYS A 110 -0.49 -13.79 -10.43
N TRP A 111 -1.13 -12.87 -9.72
CA TRP A 111 -1.37 -12.99 -8.30
C TRP A 111 -2.32 -14.16 -8.02
N GLY A 112 -3.57 -14.11 -8.52
CA GLY A 112 -4.54 -15.20 -8.39
C GLY A 112 -4.78 -15.63 -6.93
N ASP A 113 -5.18 -16.88 -6.73
CA ASP A 113 -5.34 -17.46 -5.39
C ASP A 113 -3.98 -17.85 -4.80
N LEU A 114 -3.50 -17.12 -3.79
CA LEU A 114 -2.25 -17.37 -3.08
C LEU A 114 -2.52 -17.81 -1.66
N SER A 115 -1.89 -18.89 -1.20
CA SER A 115 -1.95 -19.23 0.22
C SER A 115 -0.96 -18.38 1.02
N LEU A 116 -1.35 -17.90 2.20
CA LEU A 116 -0.40 -17.27 3.14
C LEU A 116 0.78 -18.18 3.52
N ALA A 117 0.65 -19.51 3.36
CA ALA A 117 1.75 -20.46 3.52
C ALA A 117 2.86 -20.30 2.45
N GLU A 118 2.58 -19.57 1.37
CA GLU A 118 3.49 -19.30 0.25
C GLU A 118 4.12 -17.90 0.34
N ALA A 119 3.78 -17.12 1.36
CA ALA A 119 4.37 -15.80 1.61
C ALA A 119 5.90 -15.86 1.67
N HIS A 120 6.52 -14.82 1.10
CA HIS A 120 7.97 -14.67 1.00
C HIS A 120 8.61 -14.51 2.37
N PHE A 121 7.96 -13.78 3.28
CA PHE A 121 8.31 -13.72 4.69
C PHE A 121 7.09 -14.02 5.57
N ARG A 122 7.33 -14.74 6.67
CA ARG A 122 6.33 -15.16 7.65
C ARG A 122 6.89 -15.03 9.05
N VAL A 123 6.14 -14.35 9.91
CA VAL A 123 6.48 -14.26 11.33
C VAL A 123 5.28 -14.64 12.18
N TYR A 124 5.54 -15.42 13.22
CA TYR A 124 4.51 -15.95 14.10
C TYR A 124 4.75 -15.52 15.55
N GLY A 125 3.65 -15.26 16.26
CA GLY A 125 3.67 -15.16 17.71
C GLY A 125 4.03 -16.52 18.35
N GLU A 126 4.46 -16.47 19.61
CA GLU A 126 4.96 -17.64 20.33
C GLU A 126 4.02 -18.10 21.44
N MET A 127 3.36 -17.17 22.12
CA MET A 127 2.45 -17.49 23.21
C MET A 127 0.99 -17.30 22.80
N PRO A 128 0.07 -18.16 23.27
CA PRO A 128 -1.35 -17.99 23.00
C PRO A 128 -1.85 -16.61 23.45
N SER A 129 -2.68 -16.00 22.62
CA SER A 129 -3.31 -14.69 22.86
C SER A 129 -2.34 -13.48 22.92
N GLU A 130 -1.13 -13.59 22.37
CA GLU A 130 -0.28 -12.41 22.07
C GLU A 130 -0.95 -11.53 20.99
N GLU A 131 -1.56 -12.18 19.99
CA GLU A 131 -2.26 -11.56 18.86
C GLU A 131 -1.35 -10.64 18.03
N ILE A 132 -0.13 -11.07 17.74
CA ILE A 132 0.74 -10.34 16.79
C ILE A 132 0.04 -10.22 15.43
N GLY A 133 0.17 -9.06 14.82
CA GLY A 133 -0.54 -8.74 13.58
C GLY A 133 -1.95 -8.21 13.81
N VAL A 134 -2.32 -7.87 15.05
CA VAL A 134 -3.54 -7.09 15.33
C VAL A 134 -3.52 -5.74 14.61
N SER A 135 -2.33 -5.16 14.47
CA SER A 135 -2.03 -4.03 13.61
C SER A 135 -0.66 -4.27 12.98
N VAL A 136 -0.54 -3.96 11.70
CA VAL A 136 0.70 -4.10 10.91
C VAL A 136 0.90 -2.82 10.10
N ALA A 137 2.15 -2.43 9.88
CA ALA A 137 2.51 -1.33 8.99
C ALA A 137 3.96 -1.51 8.49
N GLY A 138 4.23 -1.05 7.26
CA GLY A 138 5.59 -0.68 6.88
C GLY A 138 6.09 0.44 7.81
N ALA A 139 7.30 0.28 8.31
CA ALA A 139 7.95 1.22 9.22
C ALA A 139 8.86 2.22 8.49
N GLY A 140 9.09 2.04 7.18
CA GLY A 140 10.16 2.72 6.46
C GLY A 140 11.53 2.12 6.79
N ASP A 141 12.62 2.78 6.42
CA ASP A 141 13.98 2.38 6.76
C ASP A 141 14.39 2.94 8.14
N VAL A 142 13.97 2.25 9.20
CA VAL A 142 14.20 2.72 10.58
C VAL A 142 15.62 2.43 11.06
N ASN A 143 16.44 1.77 10.24
CA ASN A 143 17.79 1.33 10.59
C ASN A 143 18.89 1.91 9.67
N GLY A 144 18.50 2.51 8.55
CA GLY A 144 19.35 3.18 7.57
C GLY A 144 20.11 2.23 6.64
N ASP A 145 19.61 1.02 6.39
CA ASP A 145 20.25 0.05 5.50
C ASP A 145 19.72 0.04 4.05
N GLY A 146 18.68 0.83 3.79
CA GLY A 146 18.07 1.03 2.49
C GLY A 146 16.97 0.03 2.13
N PHE A 147 16.54 -0.81 3.07
CA PHE A 147 15.34 -1.64 2.92
C PHE A 147 14.24 -1.12 3.84
N ASN A 148 12.98 -1.22 3.42
CA ASN A 148 11.89 -0.96 4.33
C ASN A 148 11.80 -2.05 5.41
N ASP A 149 11.50 -1.60 6.63
CA ASP A 149 11.31 -2.41 7.82
C ASP A 149 9.81 -2.52 8.15
N LEU A 150 9.44 -3.39 9.09
CA LEU A 150 8.06 -3.52 9.57
C LEU A 150 7.90 -3.15 11.02
N ILE A 151 6.71 -2.68 11.40
CA ILE A 151 6.23 -2.66 12.78
C ILE A 151 4.96 -3.51 12.94
N LEU A 152 4.99 -4.40 13.94
CA LEU A 152 3.93 -5.35 14.24
C LEU A 152 3.42 -5.15 15.67
N GLY A 153 2.14 -4.84 15.82
CA GLY A 153 1.46 -4.72 17.10
C GLY A 153 1.09 -6.08 17.70
N SER A 154 1.22 -6.21 19.02
CA SER A 154 0.87 -7.39 19.82
C SER A 154 0.31 -6.94 21.18
N TRP A 155 -0.93 -6.45 21.19
CA TRP A 155 -1.57 -5.87 22.38
C TRP A 155 -1.86 -6.86 23.52
N GLY A 156 -1.80 -8.17 23.23
CA GLY A 156 -2.03 -9.25 24.18
C GLY A 156 -0.78 -9.63 24.97
N ASP A 157 0.38 -9.15 24.53
CA ASP A 157 1.65 -9.32 25.22
C ASP A 157 1.60 -8.80 26.66
N THR A 158 2.43 -9.41 27.51
CA THR A 158 2.42 -9.12 28.95
C THR A 158 3.80 -8.77 29.52
N PRO A 159 4.63 -7.90 28.91
CA PRO A 159 5.94 -7.55 29.46
C PRO A 159 5.85 -6.95 30.86
N ASN A 160 4.81 -6.13 31.10
CA ASN A 160 4.62 -5.38 32.34
C ASN A 160 3.25 -5.65 33.02
N GLY A 161 2.63 -6.79 32.68
CA GLY A 161 1.34 -7.23 33.20
C GLY A 161 0.37 -7.64 32.10
N PRO A 162 -0.76 -8.30 32.43
CA PRO A 162 -1.78 -8.67 31.45
C PRO A 162 -2.19 -7.51 30.54
N TRP A 163 -2.21 -7.71 29.21
CA TRP A 163 -2.60 -6.68 28.24
C TRP A 163 -1.83 -5.35 28.36
N SER A 164 -0.58 -5.40 28.87
CA SER A 164 0.31 -4.24 28.76
C SER A 164 0.69 -3.98 27.30
N GLY A 165 0.74 -5.06 26.50
CA GLY A 165 0.95 -5.00 25.07
C GLY A 165 2.41 -4.74 24.70
N SER A 166 2.74 -4.98 23.44
CA SER A 166 4.05 -4.71 22.87
C SER A 166 3.94 -4.46 21.37
N SER A 167 4.97 -3.84 20.80
CA SER A 167 5.16 -3.77 19.34
C SER A 167 6.56 -4.24 18.98
N HIS A 168 6.71 -4.79 17.78
CA HIS A 168 7.95 -5.41 17.32
C HIS A 168 8.36 -4.80 16.00
N VAL A 169 9.60 -4.32 15.92
CA VAL A 169 10.22 -3.91 14.67
C VAL A 169 11.03 -5.08 14.13
N VAL A 170 10.90 -5.33 12.82
CA VAL A 170 11.61 -6.38 12.09
C VAL A 170 12.27 -5.75 10.88
N TYR A 171 13.58 -5.89 10.78
CA TYR A 171 14.35 -5.24 9.72
C TYR A 171 14.29 -6.00 8.39
N GLY A 172 14.29 -5.25 7.30
CA GLY A 172 14.58 -5.74 5.96
C GLY A 172 16.03 -6.24 5.81
N PRO A 173 16.33 -6.98 4.72
CA PRO A 173 15.40 -7.53 3.76
C PRO A 173 14.63 -8.75 4.29
N LEU A 174 13.32 -8.81 4.01
CA LEU A 174 12.43 -9.81 4.63
C LEU A 174 12.23 -11.05 3.78
N THR A 175 12.76 -12.19 4.23
CA THR A 175 12.54 -13.50 3.60
C THR A 175 12.51 -14.63 4.61
N GLY A 176 11.82 -15.72 4.27
CA GLY A 176 11.80 -16.95 5.05
C GLY A 176 10.66 -17.03 6.06
N SER A 177 10.91 -17.73 7.16
CA SER A 177 9.89 -17.92 8.20
C SER A 177 10.55 -18.08 9.56
N ALA A 178 10.05 -17.36 10.56
CA ALA A 178 10.57 -17.37 11.92
C ALA A 178 9.47 -17.14 12.96
N ASP A 179 9.78 -17.46 14.21
CA ASP A 179 9.02 -16.99 15.35
C ASP A 179 9.48 -15.57 15.71
N ILE A 180 8.62 -14.76 16.32
CA ILE A 180 8.90 -13.33 16.54
C ILE A 180 10.16 -13.08 17.36
N SER A 181 10.48 -13.87 18.39
CA SER A 181 11.70 -13.67 19.20
C SER A 181 12.99 -13.96 18.44
N ALA A 182 12.91 -14.66 17.30
CA ALA A 182 14.08 -14.98 16.48
C ALA A 182 14.36 -13.92 15.40
N THR A 183 13.40 -13.05 15.11
CA THR A 183 13.49 -12.07 14.01
C THR A 183 13.24 -10.63 14.43
N SER A 184 12.71 -10.37 15.63
CA SER A 184 12.48 -9.01 16.12
C SER A 184 13.80 -8.32 16.46
N ASP A 185 14.07 -7.21 15.77
CA ASP A 185 15.25 -6.37 15.97
C ASP A 185 15.03 -5.31 17.06
N ALA A 186 13.79 -4.86 17.22
CA ALA A 186 13.35 -4.07 18.36
C ALA A 186 12.05 -4.58 18.97
N ARG A 187 11.95 -4.48 20.30
CA ARG A 187 10.72 -4.76 21.06
C ARG A 187 10.37 -3.55 21.91
N LEU A 188 9.20 -2.98 21.65
CA LEU A 188 8.64 -1.82 22.34
C LEU A 188 7.62 -2.31 23.37
N GLU A 189 7.94 -2.23 24.65
CA GLU A 189 7.14 -2.82 25.74
C GLU A 189 6.19 -1.78 26.35
N GLY A 190 4.90 -2.09 26.37
CA GLY A 190 3.89 -1.24 27.00
C GLY A 190 4.14 -1.04 28.50
N GLU A 191 3.69 0.08 29.04
CA GLU A 191 4.13 0.55 30.36
C GLU A 191 3.49 -0.20 31.53
N ALA A 192 2.18 -0.45 31.45
CA ALA A 192 1.40 -1.01 32.55
C ALA A 192 0.31 -1.99 32.10
N GLU A 193 -0.14 -2.83 33.03
CA GLU A 193 -1.27 -3.75 32.84
C GLU A 193 -2.50 -3.01 32.30
N GLY A 194 -3.06 -3.51 31.20
CA GLY A 194 -4.28 -2.98 30.61
C GLY A 194 -4.10 -1.77 29.71
N ASP A 195 -2.89 -1.32 29.41
CA ASP A 195 -2.68 -0.17 28.51
C ASP A 195 -2.96 -0.49 27.02
N PHE A 196 -2.92 -1.77 26.64
CA PHE A 196 -3.08 -2.26 25.26
C PHE A 196 -2.13 -1.60 24.24
N ALA A 197 -0.85 -1.41 24.60
CA ALA A 197 0.14 -0.89 23.67
C ALA A 197 0.29 -1.82 22.45
N GLY A 198 0.43 -1.25 21.26
CA GLY A 198 0.49 -2.02 20.01
C GLY A 198 -0.87 -2.44 19.47
N HIS A 199 -1.98 -1.91 20.01
CA HIS A 199 -3.31 -2.04 19.41
C HIS A 199 -3.38 -1.43 18.00
N ARG A 200 -2.67 -0.32 17.81
CA ARG A 200 -2.41 0.33 16.52
C ARG A 200 -0.95 0.74 16.46
N VAL A 201 -0.35 0.55 15.29
CA VAL A 201 1.02 0.94 14.99
C VAL A 201 1.07 1.58 13.60
N ALA A 202 2.03 2.46 13.37
CA ALA A 202 2.28 3.07 12.08
C ALA A 202 3.77 3.39 11.91
N GLY A 203 4.29 3.28 10.68
CA GLY A 203 5.50 4.00 10.27
C GLY A 203 5.12 5.45 9.97
N THR A 204 5.95 6.39 10.41
CA THR A 204 5.66 7.82 10.27
C THR A 204 6.60 8.54 9.31
N GLY A 205 7.54 7.80 8.70
CA GLY A 205 8.70 8.40 8.04
C GLY A 205 9.58 9.14 9.05
N ASP A 206 10.49 9.97 8.57
CA ASP A 206 11.42 10.77 9.38
C ASP A 206 10.73 12.02 9.97
N PHE A 207 10.18 11.89 11.17
CA PHE A 207 9.48 12.97 11.89
C PHE A 207 10.45 14.05 12.36
N ASN A 208 11.70 13.68 12.63
CA ASN A 208 12.69 14.56 13.28
C ASN A 208 13.77 15.10 12.31
N GLY A 209 13.78 14.66 11.06
CA GLY A 209 14.69 15.05 9.99
C GLY A 209 16.13 14.53 10.14
N ASP A 210 16.35 13.41 10.84
CA ASP A 210 17.69 12.85 11.08
C ASP A 210 18.13 11.79 10.07
N GLY A 211 17.24 11.41 9.16
CA GLY A 211 17.46 10.48 8.06
C GLY A 211 17.15 9.02 8.39
N PHE A 212 16.53 8.72 9.53
CA PHE A 212 15.95 7.43 9.84
C PHE A 212 14.44 7.56 9.95
N ASP A 213 13.71 6.56 9.46
CA ASP A 213 12.26 6.57 9.65
C ASP A 213 11.89 6.25 11.11
N ASP A 214 10.79 6.84 11.56
CA ASP A 214 10.27 6.75 12.92
C ASP A 214 9.00 5.89 12.99
N VAL A 215 8.65 5.43 14.19
CA VAL A 215 7.45 4.59 14.40
C VAL A 215 6.57 5.12 15.52
N LEU A 216 5.27 4.91 15.37
CA LEU A 216 4.23 5.37 16.29
C LEU A 216 3.45 4.18 16.86
N VAL A 217 3.27 4.16 18.18
CA VAL A 217 2.56 3.10 18.91
C VAL A 217 1.41 3.68 19.72
N GLY A 218 0.20 3.18 19.50
CA GLY A 218 -0.98 3.53 20.29
C GLY A 218 -1.16 2.61 21.51
N ALA A 219 -1.52 3.19 22.66
CA ALA A 219 -1.92 2.49 23.88
C ALA A 219 -3.22 3.14 24.41
N HIS A 220 -4.33 2.75 23.78
CA HIS A 220 -5.59 3.47 23.89
C HIS A 220 -6.20 3.51 25.29
N ASP A 221 -5.78 2.62 26.20
CA ASP A 221 -6.35 2.53 27.54
C ASP A 221 -5.37 2.96 28.65
N ASN A 222 -4.23 3.57 28.27
CA ASN A 222 -3.27 4.11 29.24
C ASN A 222 -3.91 5.16 30.17
N ASP A 223 -3.57 5.07 31.46
CA ASP A 223 -4.21 5.83 32.53
C ASP A 223 -3.43 7.10 32.98
N GLU A 224 -2.26 7.40 32.41
CA GLU A 224 -1.40 8.47 32.93
C GLU A 224 -2.03 9.88 32.77
N GLY A 225 -2.71 10.13 31.65
CA GLY A 225 -3.49 11.35 31.41
C GLY A 225 -4.83 11.42 32.18
N GLY A 226 -5.20 10.36 32.87
CA GLY A 226 -6.50 10.14 33.49
C GLY A 226 -7.06 8.75 33.15
N ALA A 227 -8.07 8.29 33.89
CA ALA A 227 -8.63 6.95 33.68
C ALA A 227 -9.08 6.74 32.23
N HIS A 228 -8.51 5.78 31.51
CA HIS A 228 -8.75 5.50 30.10
C HIS A 228 -8.54 6.73 29.20
N ALA A 229 -7.58 7.60 29.55
CA ALA A 229 -7.24 8.76 28.72
C ALA A 229 -6.57 8.33 27.41
N GLY A 230 -5.81 7.24 27.45
CA GLY A 230 -5.02 6.73 26.35
C GLY A 230 -3.73 7.51 26.12
N ALA A 231 -2.82 6.91 25.36
CA ALA A 231 -1.57 7.52 24.97
C ALA A 231 -1.13 7.05 23.58
N ALA A 232 -0.28 7.85 22.93
CA ALA A 232 0.52 7.45 21.78
C ALA A 232 2.00 7.75 22.04
N TYR A 233 2.88 6.94 21.47
CA TYR A 233 4.33 7.01 21.68
C TYR A 233 5.03 7.05 20.33
N LEU A 234 5.79 8.13 20.09
CA LEU A 234 6.67 8.24 18.94
C LEU A 234 8.06 7.75 19.35
N ILE A 235 8.58 6.77 18.62
CA ILE A 235 9.90 6.19 18.80
C ILE A 235 10.72 6.63 17.60
N LEU A 236 11.79 7.39 17.90
CA LEU A 236 12.67 7.91 16.88
C LEU A 236 13.69 6.87 16.43
N GLY A 237 13.99 6.85 15.14
CA GLY A 237 15.07 6.10 14.53
C GLY A 237 16.46 6.52 15.06
N PRO A 238 17.47 5.65 14.96
CA PRO A 238 17.36 4.25 14.59
C PRO A 238 16.71 3.38 15.68
N VAL A 239 15.76 2.52 15.32
CA VAL A 239 14.93 1.78 16.29
C VAL A 239 15.44 0.34 16.51
N SER A 240 16.15 0.09 17.62
CA SER A 240 16.70 -1.25 17.91
C SER A 240 16.63 -1.66 19.39
N GLY A 241 16.68 -2.96 19.64
CA GLY A 241 16.72 -3.54 20.98
C GLY A 241 15.40 -3.43 21.74
N THR A 242 15.43 -3.73 23.03
CA THR A 242 14.24 -3.63 23.88
C THR A 242 14.15 -2.25 24.54
N MET A 243 13.01 -1.57 24.36
CA MET A 243 12.70 -0.28 24.97
C MET A 243 11.34 -0.36 25.65
N GLY A 244 11.23 0.13 26.88
CA GLY A 244 9.93 0.38 27.50
C GLY A 244 9.36 1.70 26.98
N LEU A 245 8.07 1.75 26.66
CA LEU A 245 7.42 2.95 26.12
C LEU A 245 7.46 4.16 27.08
N ALA A 246 7.71 3.93 28.37
CA ALA A 246 7.97 4.99 29.35
C ALA A 246 9.24 5.80 29.07
N ASP A 247 10.18 5.23 28.31
CA ASP A 247 11.41 5.86 27.87
C ASP A 247 11.33 6.34 26.40
N ALA A 248 10.11 6.40 25.81
CA ALA A 248 9.94 6.87 24.44
C ALA A 248 10.34 8.36 24.31
N PRO A 249 11.00 8.76 23.20
CA PRO A 249 11.40 10.15 22.97
C PRO A 249 10.26 11.16 23.04
N LEU A 250 9.07 10.80 22.57
CA LEU A 250 7.86 11.62 22.69
C LEU A 250 6.66 10.76 23.10
N LYS A 251 6.04 11.15 24.21
CA LYS A 251 4.80 10.58 24.73
C LYS A 251 3.67 11.59 24.63
N LEU A 252 2.59 11.21 23.97
CA LEU A 252 1.38 12.01 23.76
C LEU A 252 0.25 11.47 24.63
N LEU A 253 -0.10 12.21 25.67
CA LEU A 253 -1.14 11.82 26.63
C LEU A 253 -2.51 12.36 26.21
N GLY A 254 -3.54 11.51 26.30
CA GLY A 254 -4.93 11.90 26.14
C GLY A 254 -5.33 13.07 27.06
N GLU A 255 -6.20 13.95 26.55
CA GLU A 255 -6.54 15.22 27.22
C GLU A 255 -7.26 15.05 28.56
N ARG A 256 -7.95 13.91 28.75
CA ARG A 256 -8.83 13.65 29.89
C ARG A 256 -9.18 12.17 30.00
N ALA A 257 -9.74 11.79 31.14
CA ALA A 257 -10.33 10.47 31.34
C ALA A 257 -11.38 10.14 30.26
N GLY A 258 -11.34 8.90 29.75
CA GLY A 258 -12.22 8.38 28.71
C GLY A 258 -12.03 9.02 27.33
N ALA A 259 -10.88 9.65 27.07
CA ALA A 259 -10.55 10.15 25.72
C ALA A 259 -10.18 9.00 24.76
N TRP A 260 -9.55 7.93 25.27
CA TRP A 260 -9.00 6.83 24.48
C TRP A 260 -8.06 7.26 23.35
N ALA A 261 -7.17 8.21 23.63
CA ALA A 261 -6.14 8.62 22.67
C ALA A 261 -5.20 7.46 22.31
N GLY A 262 -4.76 7.39 21.06
CA GLY A 262 -4.00 6.25 20.55
C GLY A 262 -4.89 5.06 20.17
N TRP A 263 -6.21 5.28 20.08
CA TRP A 263 -7.13 4.32 19.45
C TRP A 263 -6.79 4.11 17.99
N ALA A 264 -6.47 5.20 17.29
CA ALA A 264 -5.87 5.23 15.97
C ALA A 264 -4.59 6.08 16.02
N VAL A 265 -3.58 5.65 15.28
CA VAL A 265 -2.35 6.40 15.03
C VAL A 265 -2.02 6.25 13.55
N ALA A 266 -1.50 7.30 12.92
CA ALA A 266 -1.17 7.29 11.50
C ALA A 266 -0.15 8.38 11.16
N PRO A 267 0.62 8.24 10.06
CA PRO A 267 1.29 9.37 9.44
C PRO A 267 0.25 10.40 8.97
N ALA A 268 0.60 11.67 9.08
CA ALA A 268 -0.13 12.75 8.42
C ALA A 268 0.50 13.14 7.08
N GLY A 269 1.77 12.77 6.84
CA GLY A 269 2.58 13.33 5.75
C GLY A 269 3.21 14.66 6.16
N ASP A 270 3.76 15.42 5.22
CA ASP A 270 4.19 16.80 5.46
C ASP A 270 3.02 17.75 5.12
N VAL A 271 2.22 18.07 6.14
CA VAL A 271 0.98 18.82 5.95
C VAL A 271 1.21 20.33 5.93
N ASN A 272 2.45 20.77 6.12
CA ASN A 272 2.79 22.18 6.26
C ASN A 272 3.95 22.65 5.34
N ASP A 273 4.55 21.73 4.57
CA ASP A 273 5.68 21.91 3.65
C ASP A 273 6.94 22.48 4.36
N ASP A 274 7.26 21.96 5.55
CA ASP A 274 8.49 22.29 6.28
C ASP A 274 9.60 21.23 6.13
N GLY A 275 9.29 20.11 5.48
CA GLY A 275 10.19 19.00 5.21
C GLY A 275 10.29 17.98 6.33
N TYR A 276 9.47 18.09 7.38
CA TYR A 276 9.35 17.08 8.43
C TYR A 276 8.04 16.30 8.25
N GLN A 277 8.05 15.02 8.60
CA GLN A 277 6.82 14.23 8.62
C GLN A 277 5.99 14.58 9.86
N ASP A 278 4.68 14.72 9.69
CA ASP A 278 3.72 15.00 10.74
C ASP A 278 2.93 13.74 11.12
N ILE A 279 2.28 13.73 12.29
CA ILE A 279 1.54 12.56 12.79
C ILE A 279 0.14 12.90 13.30
N LEU A 280 -0.72 11.88 13.27
CA LEU A 280 -2.09 11.94 13.75
C LEU A 280 -2.31 10.99 14.93
N VAL A 281 -3.04 11.47 15.94
CA VAL A 281 -3.51 10.65 17.06
C VAL A 281 -5.03 10.76 17.21
N GLY A 282 -5.72 9.66 16.91
CA GLY A 282 -7.16 9.51 17.08
C GLY A 282 -7.55 9.18 18.52
N ALA A 283 -8.61 9.83 18.99
CA ALA A 283 -9.20 9.67 20.31
C ALA A 283 -10.73 9.61 20.17
N THR A 284 -11.33 8.42 20.23
CA THR A 284 -12.74 8.23 19.85
C THR A 284 -13.74 8.81 20.85
N ALA A 285 -13.31 8.99 22.12
CA ALA A 285 -14.10 9.47 23.23
C ALA A 285 -15.56 8.96 23.24
N THR A 286 -15.79 7.68 23.50
CA THR A 286 -17.14 7.09 23.64
C THR A 286 -17.92 7.56 24.90
N ALA A 287 -19.22 7.78 24.71
CA ALA A 287 -20.40 7.90 25.60
C ALA A 287 -20.35 8.12 27.13
N SER A 288 -19.31 7.77 27.89
CA SER A 288 -19.34 7.83 29.37
C SER A 288 -18.99 9.21 29.95
N GLU A 289 -18.45 10.13 29.17
CA GLU A 289 -17.98 11.45 29.63
C GLU A 289 -18.59 12.62 28.86
N ALA A 290 -18.57 13.81 29.45
CA ALA A 290 -19.40 14.98 29.09
C ALA A 290 -19.21 15.59 27.68
N ASP A 291 -18.28 15.11 26.87
CA ASP A 291 -17.95 15.57 25.51
C ASP A 291 -17.60 14.38 24.57
N GLY A 292 -18.54 13.45 24.36
CA GLY A 292 -18.34 12.22 23.57
C GLY A 292 -18.30 12.41 22.05
N LEU A 293 -17.66 13.49 21.56
CA LEU A 293 -17.57 13.80 20.13
C LEU A 293 -16.40 13.08 19.43
N GLY A 294 -15.42 12.59 20.18
CA GLY A 294 -14.16 12.14 19.58
C GLY A 294 -13.35 13.28 18.94
N ALA A 295 -12.08 13.00 18.64
CA ALA A 295 -11.18 13.94 17.98
C ALA A 295 -9.99 13.23 17.32
N VAL A 296 -9.37 13.91 16.35
CA VAL A 296 -8.03 13.60 15.86
C VAL A 296 -7.12 14.78 16.17
N HIS A 297 -5.90 14.50 16.60
CA HIS A 297 -4.91 15.51 16.96
C HIS A 297 -3.75 15.43 15.99
N LEU A 298 -3.41 16.56 15.38
CA LEU A 298 -2.25 16.70 14.51
C LEU A 298 -1.08 17.22 15.35
N ILE A 299 0.05 16.52 15.27
CA ILE A 299 1.31 16.94 15.86
C ILE A 299 2.30 17.13 14.72
N LEU A 300 2.84 18.34 14.61
CA LEU A 300 3.78 18.67 13.55
C LEU A 300 5.19 18.15 13.86
N GLY A 301 5.84 17.66 12.82
CA GLY A 301 7.23 17.26 12.77
C GLY A 301 8.16 18.39 13.17
N GLN A 302 9.23 18.03 13.85
CA GLN A 302 10.26 18.98 14.27
C GLN A 302 11.46 18.23 14.84
N GLU A 303 12.61 18.91 14.89
CA GLU A 303 13.75 18.45 15.69
C GLU A 303 13.34 18.39 17.18
N LEU A 304 13.26 17.18 17.74
CA LEU A 304 12.90 16.97 19.14
C LEU A 304 14.12 17.07 20.06
N SER A 305 13.92 17.68 21.24
CA SER A 305 14.83 17.50 22.38
C SER A 305 14.34 16.30 23.21
N THR A 306 15.19 15.27 23.36
CA THR A 306 14.84 13.94 23.93
C THR A 306 13.98 13.98 25.20
N ASP A 307 13.09 12.99 25.33
CA ASP A 307 12.23 12.65 26.48
C ASP A 307 11.15 13.71 26.80
N GLU A 308 10.22 13.92 25.87
CA GLU A 308 9.13 14.86 26.02
C GLU A 308 7.80 14.15 26.31
N VAL A 309 7.10 14.61 27.36
CA VAL A 309 5.71 14.22 27.62
C VAL A 309 4.82 15.41 27.32
N ARG A 310 3.96 15.29 26.31
CA ARG A 310 3.02 16.32 25.87
C ARG A 310 1.58 15.87 26.07
N SER A 311 0.72 16.79 26.49
CA SER A 311 -0.72 16.56 26.45
C SER A 311 -1.23 16.84 25.04
N LEU A 312 -2.15 16.02 24.53
CA LEU A 312 -2.80 16.27 23.24
C LEU A 312 -3.63 17.58 23.21
N SER A 313 -3.92 18.18 24.37
CA SER A 313 -4.51 19.52 24.43
C SER A 313 -3.57 20.63 23.95
N GLU A 314 -2.29 20.31 23.73
CA GLU A 314 -1.26 21.17 23.16
C GLU A 314 -0.93 20.81 21.69
N ALA A 315 -1.76 19.98 21.05
CA ALA A 315 -1.60 19.63 19.64
C ALA A 315 -1.67 20.85 18.72
N ASP A 316 -0.97 20.78 17.58
CA ASP A 316 -0.91 21.86 16.59
C ASP A 316 -2.26 22.07 15.90
N ALA A 317 -3.02 21.00 15.69
CA ALA A 317 -4.44 21.06 15.36
C ALA A 317 -5.25 19.98 16.11
N THR A 318 -6.54 20.26 16.33
CA THR A 318 -7.49 19.28 16.88
C THR A 318 -8.76 19.29 16.03
N LEU A 319 -8.97 18.20 15.29
CA LEU A 319 -10.13 17.96 14.45
C LEU A 319 -11.23 17.33 15.30
N ARG A 320 -12.25 18.12 15.66
CA ARG A 320 -13.30 17.72 16.60
C ARG A 320 -14.51 17.15 15.89
N GLY A 321 -15.02 16.04 16.42
CA GLY A 321 -16.21 15.39 15.92
C GLY A 321 -17.47 16.26 15.94
N VAL A 322 -18.45 15.86 15.14
CA VAL A 322 -19.62 16.67 14.82
C VAL A 322 -20.79 16.35 15.74
N THR A 323 -21.00 15.06 16.01
CA THR A 323 -22.14 14.59 16.78
C THR A 323 -21.71 13.70 17.94
N TRP A 324 -22.55 13.68 18.97
CA TRP A 324 -22.30 12.85 20.14
C TRP A 324 -22.29 11.37 19.76
N ASN A 325 -21.23 10.64 20.11
CA ASN A 325 -20.99 9.24 19.80
C ASN A 325 -20.87 8.92 18.30
N ASP A 326 -20.43 9.86 17.46
CA ASP A 326 -20.04 9.51 16.08
C ASP A 326 -18.75 8.69 16.00
N ALA A 327 -18.03 8.59 17.12
CA ALA A 327 -16.73 7.91 17.24
C ALA A 327 -15.70 8.47 16.26
N THR A 328 -15.71 9.79 16.05
CA THR A 328 -14.67 10.51 15.31
C THR A 328 -13.28 10.11 15.79
N GLY A 329 -12.40 9.78 14.84
CA GLY A 329 -11.04 9.34 15.15
C GLY A 329 -10.93 7.84 15.47
N VAL A 330 -11.97 7.05 15.15
CA VAL A 330 -11.88 5.58 15.16
C VAL A 330 -10.87 5.06 14.12
N SER A 331 -10.72 5.80 13.02
CA SER A 331 -9.68 5.63 12.01
C SER A 331 -9.26 7.00 11.48
N THR A 332 -8.01 7.13 11.05
CA THR A 332 -7.46 8.37 10.48
C THR A 332 -6.19 8.06 9.71
N THR A 333 -5.85 8.91 8.74
CA THR A 333 -4.62 8.83 7.93
C THR A 333 -4.42 10.18 7.24
N GLY A 334 -3.18 10.50 6.87
CA GLY A 334 -2.87 11.53 5.86
C GLY A 334 -1.98 10.95 4.78
N GLY A 335 -0.97 11.72 4.36
CA GLY A 335 0.09 11.26 3.45
C GLY A 335 -0.31 11.20 1.97
N GLY A 336 -1.36 11.92 1.57
CA GLY A 336 -1.66 12.10 0.16
C GLY A 336 -2.32 13.46 -0.10
N ASP A 337 -1.97 14.07 -1.23
CA ASP A 337 -2.55 15.31 -1.72
C ASP A 337 -3.89 15.03 -2.42
N LEU A 338 -4.99 15.26 -1.71
CA LEU A 338 -6.34 14.96 -2.19
C LEU A 338 -6.88 16.06 -3.12
N ASN A 339 -6.16 17.17 -3.27
CA ASN A 339 -6.68 18.36 -3.92
C ASN A 339 -5.76 18.96 -5.00
N GLY A 340 -4.54 18.44 -5.13
CA GLY A 340 -3.54 18.79 -6.13
C GLY A 340 -2.77 20.07 -5.80
N ASP A 341 -2.69 20.49 -4.53
CA ASP A 341 -1.95 21.68 -4.12
C ASP A 341 -0.53 21.42 -3.59
N GLY A 342 -0.14 20.14 -3.50
CA GLY A 342 1.17 19.66 -3.11
C GLY A 342 1.37 19.45 -1.61
N LEU A 343 0.33 19.63 -0.79
CA LEU A 343 0.36 19.30 0.63
C LEU A 343 -0.34 17.97 0.89
N ASP A 344 0.15 17.22 1.87
CA ASP A 344 -0.57 16.05 2.33
C ASP A 344 -1.83 16.47 3.11
N ASP A 345 -2.97 15.87 2.77
CA ASP A 345 -4.27 16.17 3.35
C ASP A 345 -4.70 15.10 4.36
N LEU A 346 -5.72 15.40 5.16
CA LEU A 346 -6.12 14.56 6.28
C LEU A 346 -7.47 13.87 6.05
N LEU A 347 -7.55 12.59 6.40
CA LEU A 347 -8.78 11.80 6.42
C LEU A 347 -9.12 11.38 7.85
N VAL A 348 -10.38 11.61 8.24
CA VAL A 348 -10.91 11.26 9.57
C VAL A 348 -12.17 10.42 9.45
N GLY A 349 -12.11 9.17 9.92
CA GLY A 349 -13.25 8.28 9.99
C GLY A 349 -14.10 8.47 11.24
N ALA A 350 -15.41 8.40 11.06
CA ALA A 350 -16.43 8.42 12.10
C ALA A 350 -17.55 7.43 11.73
N ASN A 351 -17.54 6.23 12.32
CA ASN A 351 -18.45 5.14 11.94
C ASN A 351 -19.89 5.26 12.50
N GLU A 352 -20.22 6.39 13.17
CA GLU A 352 -21.57 6.78 13.64
C GLU A 352 -22.39 5.65 14.32
N VAL A 353 -21.77 4.91 15.25
CA VAL A 353 -22.36 3.70 15.86
C VAL A 353 -23.71 3.96 16.55
N LEU A 354 -23.96 5.14 17.15
CA LEU A 354 -25.23 5.45 17.84
C LEU A 354 -25.58 6.96 17.84
N PRO A 355 -26.83 7.37 17.50
CA PRO A 355 -28.00 6.55 17.20
C PRO A 355 -28.20 6.32 15.69
N GLY A 356 -27.35 5.48 15.08
CA GLY A 356 -27.65 4.78 13.83
C GLY A 356 -27.73 5.66 12.57
N GLY A 357 -26.86 6.65 12.42
CA GLY A 357 -26.62 7.29 11.13
C GLY A 357 -25.72 6.42 10.24
N PRO A 358 -25.61 6.71 8.93
CA PRO A 358 -24.52 6.18 8.13
C PRO A 358 -23.21 6.82 8.61
N GLY A 359 -22.16 6.00 8.73
CA GLY A 359 -20.80 6.49 8.99
C GLY A 359 -20.34 7.52 7.94
N VAL A 360 -19.33 8.30 8.31
CA VAL A 360 -18.78 9.39 7.52
C VAL A 360 -17.26 9.35 7.58
N VAL A 361 -16.62 9.65 6.46
CA VAL A 361 -15.23 10.08 6.42
C VAL A 361 -15.20 11.57 6.08
N TYR A 362 -14.43 12.33 6.84
CA TYR A 362 -14.17 13.75 6.60
C TYR A 362 -12.80 13.89 5.95
N ALA A 363 -12.71 14.62 4.84
CA ALA A 363 -11.44 15.05 4.28
C ALA A 363 -11.22 16.52 4.62
N VAL A 364 -10.06 16.81 5.19
CA VAL A 364 -9.66 18.16 5.62
C VAL A 364 -8.38 18.50 4.90
N MET A 365 -8.45 19.55 4.08
CA MET A 365 -7.31 19.96 3.28
C MET A 365 -6.33 20.77 4.11
N SER A 366 -5.05 20.53 3.87
CA SER A 366 -3.95 21.15 4.59
C SER A 366 -3.60 22.52 3.99
N PRO A 367 -2.96 23.42 4.76
CA PRO A 367 -2.56 23.24 6.16
C PRO A 367 -3.71 23.53 7.13
N VAL A 368 -3.76 22.79 8.24
CA VAL A 368 -4.72 22.99 9.33
C VAL A 368 -4.02 23.26 10.66
N TYR A 369 -4.55 24.22 11.43
CA TYR A 369 -4.02 24.60 12.75
C TYR A 369 -5.14 24.93 13.73
N GLY A 370 -4.88 24.69 15.02
CA GLY A 370 -5.79 24.97 16.12
C GLY A 370 -7.03 24.07 16.12
N ASP A 371 -8.09 24.54 16.78
CA ASP A 371 -9.36 23.81 16.82
C ASP A 371 -10.07 23.88 15.47
N PHE A 372 -10.31 22.72 14.85
CA PHE A 372 -11.07 22.55 13.62
C PHE A 372 -12.34 21.74 13.90
N ASP A 373 -13.50 22.25 13.49
CA ASP A 373 -14.78 21.54 13.63
C ASP A 373 -15.07 20.79 12.34
N LEU A 374 -15.19 19.46 12.40
CA LEU A 374 -15.37 18.61 11.20
C LEU A 374 -16.67 18.90 10.42
N ARG A 375 -17.60 19.69 10.96
CA ARG A 375 -18.74 20.23 10.18
C ARG A 375 -18.29 21.13 9.04
N ASP A 376 -17.09 21.70 9.15
CA ASP A 376 -16.51 22.63 8.21
C ASP A 376 -15.44 21.96 7.33
N ALA A 377 -15.36 20.62 7.34
CA ALA A 377 -14.47 19.83 6.47
C ALA A 377 -14.72 20.11 4.97
N ASP A 378 -13.66 20.09 4.18
CA ASP A 378 -13.68 20.42 2.76
C ASP A 378 -14.47 19.41 1.94
N ALA A 379 -14.40 18.13 2.32
CA ALA A 379 -15.25 17.09 1.77
C ALA A 379 -15.80 16.13 2.84
N THR A 380 -16.97 15.56 2.56
CA THR A 380 -17.57 14.52 3.41
C THR A 380 -18.04 13.34 2.56
N LEU A 381 -17.61 12.15 2.96
CA LEU A 381 -17.90 10.88 2.29
C LEU A 381 -18.85 10.08 3.18
N ARG A 382 -20.14 10.11 2.88
CA ARG A 382 -21.19 9.55 3.76
C ARG A 382 -21.73 8.23 3.22
N GLY A 383 -21.86 7.26 4.12
CA GLY A 383 -22.43 5.95 3.83
C GLY A 383 -23.88 6.00 3.35
N GLU A 384 -24.29 4.93 2.67
CA GLU A 384 -25.56 4.90 1.92
C GLU A 384 -26.79 4.69 2.82
N SER A 385 -26.60 4.12 4.02
CA SER A 385 -27.68 3.67 4.89
C SER A 385 -27.33 3.70 6.38
N PRO A 386 -28.32 3.80 7.29
CA PRO A 386 -28.12 3.51 8.70
C PRO A 386 -27.38 2.19 8.90
N TYR A 387 -26.42 2.15 9.83
CA TYR A 387 -25.54 1.01 10.14
C TYR A 387 -24.45 0.71 9.11
N ASP A 388 -24.37 1.48 8.03
CA ASP A 388 -23.19 1.45 7.17
C ASP A 388 -22.00 1.98 7.96
N THR A 389 -21.05 1.10 8.29
CA THR A 389 -19.89 1.40 9.14
C THR A 389 -18.76 2.05 8.35
N VAL A 390 -19.10 2.94 7.42
CA VAL A 390 -18.15 3.77 6.69
C VAL A 390 -17.27 4.53 7.68
N GLY A 391 -15.97 4.56 7.44
CA GLY A 391 -15.00 5.17 8.35
C GLY A 391 -14.56 4.25 9.49
N GLU A 392 -14.94 2.96 9.50
CA GLU A 392 -14.30 1.96 10.37
C GLU A 392 -12.80 1.82 10.05
N SER A 393 -12.48 1.82 8.75
CA SER A 393 -11.13 1.89 8.23
C SER A 393 -11.09 2.85 7.03
N VAL A 394 -10.01 3.61 6.92
CA VAL A 394 -9.79 4.59 5.86
C VAL A 394 -8.31 4.58 5.51
N ALA A 395 -7.99 4.74 4.23
CA ALA A 395 -6.62 4.87 3.72
C ALA A 395 -6.58 5.98 2.66
N SER A 396 -5.47 6.73 2.62
CA SER A 396 -5.03 7.37 1.37
C SER A 396 -4.64 6.22 0.44
N ALA A 397 -5.28 6.14 -0.72
CA ALA A 397 -5.12 5.04 -1.65
C ALA A 397 -3.93 5.22 -2.60
N GLY A 398 -3.25 6.38 -2.53
CA GLY A 398 -2.32 6.81 -3.58
C GLY A 398 -3.07 7.27 -4.83
N ASP A 399 -2.35 7.50 -5.93
CA ASP A 399 -2.90 7.88 -7.23
C ASP A 399 -3.28 6.63 -8.02
N VAL A 400 -4.53 6.18 -7.87
CA VAL A 400 -5.01 4.92 -8.45
C VAL A 400 -5.32 5.09 -9.94
N ASP A 401 -5.77 6.27 -10.36
CA ASP A 401 -6.14 6.54 -11.76
C ASP A 401 -5.04 7.24 -12.58
N GLY A 402 -3.93 7.62 -11.95
CA GLY A 402 -2.76 8.23 -12.59
C GLY A 402 -2.96 9.71 -12.94
N ASP A 403 -3.87 10.41 -12.26
CA ASP A 403 -4.17 11.82 -12.52
C ASP A 403 -3.31 12.80 -11.73
N GLY A 404 -2.49 12.28 -10.81
CA GLY A 404 -1.55 13.01 -9.96
C GLY A 404 -2.11 13.45 -8.61
N ASN A 405 -3.39 13.17 -8.30
CA ASN A 405 -3.97 13.39 -6.98
C ASN A 405 -4.07 12.07 -6.24
N ALA A 406 -3.97 12.12 -4.91
CA ALA A 406 -4.27 10.97 -4.09
C ALA A 406 -5.78 10.69 -4.05
N ASP A 407 -6.12 9.41 -4.02
CA ASP A 407 -7.47 8.89 -3.92
C ASP A 407 -7.78 8.38 -2.51
N VAL A 408 -9.04 8.08 -2.25
CA VAL A 408 -9.50 7.64 -0.92
C VAL A 408 -10.11 6.24 -1.00
N LEU A 409 -9.58 5.32 -0.18
CA LEU A 409 -10.16 3.99 0.02
C LEU A 409 -10.83 3.91 1.40
N ILE A 410 -12.10 3.51 1.43
CA ILE A 410 -12.92 3.49 2.65
C ILE A 410 -13.51 2.11 2.88
N GLY A 411 -13.27 1.54 4.06
CA GLY A 411 -13.87 0.30 4.50
C GLY A 411 -15.24 0.48 5.15
N ALA A 412 -16.16 -0.43 4.83
CA ALA A 412 -17.52 -0.50 5.34
C ALA A 412 -17.93 -1.97 5.60
N PRO A 413 -17.37 -2.61 6.65
CA PRO A 413 -17.48 -4.06 6.86
C PRO A 413 -18.88 -4.59 7.12
N GLN A 414 -19.81 -3.77 7.62
CA GLN A 414 -21.22 -4.20 7.77
C GLN A 414 -22.03 -4.03 6.47
N GLY A 415 -21.60 -3.10 5.61
CA GLY A 415 -22.31 -2.68 4.39
C GLY A 415 -23.70 -2.11 4.68
N VAL A 416 -24.54 -2.07 3.64
CA VAL A 416 -25.90 -1.49 3.68
C VAL A 416 -26.97 -2.41 4.30
N ASP A 417 -26.62 -3.63 4.71
CA ASP A 417 -27.57 -4.60 5.29
C ASP A 417 -27.34 -4.76 6.80
N PRO A 418 -28.31 -4.39 7.66
CA PRO A 418 -28.22 -4.55 9.12
C PRO A 418 -28.13 -6.02 9.59
N HIS A 419 -28.12 -6.97 8.65
CA HIS A 419 -27.97 -8.38 8.93
C HIS A 419 -26.56 -8.94 8.68
N LEU A 420 -25.49 -8.17 8.50
CA LEU A 420 -24.13 -8.66 8.16
C LEU A 420 -24.03 -9.01 6.67
N GLY A 421 -24.12 -8.00 5.80
CA GLY A 421 -23.84 -8.15 4.37
C GLY A 421 -22.42 -8.66 4.10
N PRO A 422 -22.02 -8.79 2.82
CA PRO A 422 -20.65 -9.19 2.47
C PRO A 422 -19.57 -8.20 2.94
N GLY A 423 -19.95 -7.00 3.39
CA GLY A 423 -19.04 -5.87 3.57
C GLY A 423 -18.68 -5.25 2.23
N ARG A 424 -18.15 -4.03 2.28
CA ARG A 424 -17.72 -3.26 1.11
C ARG A 424 -16.47 -2.46 1.40
N ALA A 425 -15.72 -2.14 0.36
CA ALA A 425 -14.85 -0.98 0.32
C ALA A 425 -15.27 -0.05 -0.82
N TYR A 426 -15.01 1.25 -0.67
CA TYR A 426 -15.34 2.27 -1.65
C TYR A 426 -14.07 3.02 -2.04
N LEU A 427 -13.82 3.15 -3.34
CA LEU A 427 -12.79 4.03 -3.89
C LEU A 427 -13.45 5.32 -4.36
N VAL A 428 -12.93 6.45 -3.90
CA VAL A 428 -13.34 7.79 -4.34
C VAL A 428 -12.12 8.48 -4.91
N LEU A 429 -12.19 8.83 -6.19
CA LEU A 429 -11.08 9.46 -6.89
C LEU A 429 -11.00 10.96 -6.58
N GLY A 430 -9.77 11.45 -6.46
CA GLY A 430 -9.42 12.86 -6.37
C GLY A 430 -9.73 13.62 -7.67
N PRO A 431 -9.56 14.95 -7.67
CA PRO A 431 -9.46 15.81 -6.50
C PRO A 431 -10.80 15.87 -5.72
N LEU A 432 -10.71 15.94 -4.39
CA LEU A 432 -11.87 15.74 -3.51
C LEU A 432 -12.43 17.05 -2.93
N TRP A 433 -13.75 17.26 -3.10
CA TRP A 433 -14.44 18.46 -2.59
C TRP A 433 -15.92 18.19 -2.32
N GLY A 434 -16.47 18.85 -1.31
CA GLY A 434 -17.90 18.89 -0.99
C GLY A 434 -18.47 17.57 -0.46
N GLU A 435 -19.79 17.50 -0.38
CA GLU A 435 -20.47 16.26 0.03
C GLU A 435 -20.47 15.25 -1.14
N ARG A 436 -19.90 14.07 -0.94
CA ARG A 436 -19.99 12.92 -1.86
C ARG A 436 -20.62 11.71 -1.17
N PRO A 437 -21.88 11.40 -1.47
CA PRO A 437 -22.49 10.14 -1.06
C PRO A 437 -21.80 8.93 -1.71
N LEU A 438 -21.57 7.88 -0.95
CA LEU A 438 -20.82 6.71 -1.42
C LEU A 438 -21.60 5.79 -2.39
N ASP A 439 -22.90 6.04 -2.60
CA ASP A 439 -23.65 5.41 -3.71
C ASP A 439 -23.20 5.91 -5.10
N THR A 440 -22.39 6.96 -5.12
CA THR A 440 -21.75 7.53 -6.31
C THR A 440 -20.22 7.41 -6.30
N ALA A 441 -19.67 6.55 -5.42
CA ALA A 441 -18.24 6.26 -5.42
C ALA A 441 -17.77 5.75 -6.80
N ASP A 442 -16.53 6.09 -7.16
CA ASP A 442 -15.94 5.76 -8.45
C ASP A 442 -15.71 4.25 -8.61
N ALA A 443 -15.39 3.56 -7.51
CA ALA A 443 -15.49 2.12 -7.42
C ALA A 443 -16.15 1.61 -6.13
N VAL A 444 -16.85 0.49 -6.22
CA VAL A 444 -17.41 -0.25 -5.09
C VAL A 444 -16.92 -1.69 -5.14
N LEU A 445 -16.11 -2.05 -4.15
CA LEU A 445 -15.51 -3.38 -3.99
C LEU A 445 -16.39 -4.17 -3.01
N VAL A 446 -16.98 -5.27 -3.46
CA VAL A 446 -17.98 -6.03 -2.69
C VAL A 446 -17.43 -7.40 -2.32
N GLY A 447 -17.56 -7.77 -1.04
CA GLY A 447 -17.14 -9.09 -0.56
C GLY A 447 -17.89 -10.25 -1.21
N GLU A 448 -17.25 -11.42 -1.26
CA GLU A 448 -17.74 -12.62 -1.94
C GLU A 448 -19.05 -13.17 -1.35
N ALA A 449 -19.15 -13.20 -0.03
CA ALA A 449 -20.26 -13.83 0.67
C ALA A 449 -20.71 -13.05 1.89
N TYR A 450 -21.99 -13.20 2.21
CA TYR A 450 -22.57 -12.60 3.41
C TYR A 450 -21.84 -13.09 4.67
N GLY A 451 -21.45 -12.15 5.52
CA GLY A 451 -20.69 -12.37 6.75
C GLY A 451 -19.18 -12.18 6.61
N ASP A 452 -18.64 -12.00 5.39
CA ASP A 452 -17.20 -11.92 5.17
C ASP A 452 -16.58 -10.67 5.83
N ARG A 453 -17.30 -9.54 5.79
CA ARG A 453 -16.88 -8.22 6.29
C ARG A 453 -15.75 -7.60 5.48
N ALA A 454 -15.85 -7.64 4.16
CA ALA A 454 -14.94 -6.91 3.29
C ALA A 454 -14.87 -5.42 3.67
N GLY A 455 -13.66 -4.86 3.65
CA GLY A 455 -13.39 -3.50 4.13
C GLY A 455 -13.25 -3.41 5.65
N TYR A 456 -13.05 -4.53 6.36
CA TYR A 456 -12.72 -4.46 7.80
C TYR A 456 -11.41 -3.72 8.03
N SER A 457 -10.41 -4.04 7.21
CA SER A 457 -9.18 -3.27 7.06
C SER A 457 -9.01 -2.94 5.57
N VAL A 458 -8.48 -1.74 5.29
CA VAL A 458 -8.14 -1.29 3.95
C VAL A 458 -6.80 -0.56 4.01
N ALA A 459 -6.02 -0.63 2.93
CA ALA A 459 -4.76 0.11 2.79
C ALA A 459 -4.44 0.32 1.31
N ALA A 460 -3.64 1.34 1.01
CA ALA A 460 -2.85 1.33 -0.23
C ALA A 460 -1.87 0.16 -0.17
N ALA A 461 -1.75 -0.56 -1.27
CA ALA A 461 -0.68 -1.54 -1.47
C ALA A 461 0.61 -0.86 -1.94
N GLY A 462 0.50 0.32 -2.57
CA GLY A 462 1.59 0.93 -3.34
C GLY A 462 1.54 0.48 -4.80
N ASP A 463 2.61 0.70 -5.56
CA ASP A 463 2.74 0.18 -6.93
C ASP A 463 3.41 -1.19 -6.89
N VAL A 464 2.60 -2.26 -6.84
CA VAL A 464 3.11 -3.62 -6.59
C VAL A 464 3.38 -4.38 -7.87
N ASN A 465 2.95 -3.84 -9.02
CA ASN A 465 3.16 -4.38 -10.36
C ASN A 465 4.08 -3.50 -11.24
N GLY A 466 4.50 -2.33 -10.77
CA GLY A 466 5.38 -1.42 -11.49
C GLY A 466 4.71 -0.68 -12.65
N ASP A 467 3.38 -0.55 -12.64
CA ASP A 467 2.63 0.13 -13.70
C ASP A 467 2.41 1.64 -13.45
N GLN A 468 2.94 2.15 -12.33
CA GLN A 468 2.82 3.53 -11.84
C GLN A 468 1.41 3.95 -11.41
N HIS A 469 0.48 3.00 -11.29
CA HIS A 469 -0.78 3.21 -10.60
C HIS A 469 -0.69 2.64 -9.19
N ALA A 470 -1.34 3.31 -8.23
CA ALA A 470 -1.45 2.77 -6.89
C ALA A 470 -2.45 1.61 -6.85
N ASP A 471 -2.06 0.52 -6.18
CA ASP A 471 -2.86 -0.68 -5.97
C ASP A 471 -3.49 -0.71 -4.58
N LEU A 472 -4.51 -1.55 -4.40
CA LEU A 472 -5.38 -1.55 -3.22
C LEU A 472 -5.37 -2.88 -2.47
N LEU A 473 -5.38 -2.81 -1.14
CA LEU A 473 -5.61 -3.96 -0.26
C LEU A 473 -6.95 -3.86 0.48
N VAL A 474 -7.70 -4.96 0.49
CA VAL A 474 -8.96 -5.09 1.24
C VAL A 474 -8.95 -6.35 2.09
N GLY A 475 -8.99 -6.19 3.42
CA GLY A 475 -9.02 -7.28 4.39
C GLY A 475 -10.43 -7.72 4.79
N THR A 476 -10.58 -9.03 5.02
CA THR A 476 -11.85 -9.67 5.37
C THR A 476 -11.64 -10.88 6.30
N TYR A 477 -11.42 -10.60 7.58
CA TYR A 477 -11.05 -11.62 8.57
C TYR A 477 -12.11 -12.71 8.86
N GLN A 478 -13.35 -12.55 8.40
CA GLN A 478 -14.42 -13.55 8.56
C GLN A 478 -14.77 -14.30 7.27
N ALA A 479 -14.00 -14.11 6.20
CA ALA A 479 -14.28 -14.74 4.92
C ALA A 479 -14.08 -16.27 4.92
N LEU A 480 -14.76 -16.90 3.95
CA LEU A 480 -14.80 -18.35 3.70
C LEU A 480 -15.54 -19.09 4.82
N ARG A 481 -16.84 -19.31 4.58
CA ARG A 481 -17.82 -19.90 5.52
C ARG A 481 -17.46 -21.30 6.01
N ALA A 482 -16.72 -21.36 7.11
CA ALA A 482 -16.87 -22.39 8.13
C ALA A 482 -17.35 -21.72 9.43
N ASP A 483 -17.72 -22.48 10.46
CA ASP A 483 -17.86 -21.96 11.84
C ASP A 483 -16.53 -21.38 12.40
N ASP A 484 -15.52 -21.25 11.54
CA ASP A 484 -14.10 -21.18 11.80
C ASP A 484 -13.34 -20.68 10.53
N PRO A 485 -13.44 -19.38 10.18
CA PRO A 485 -12.93 -18.85 8.92
C PRO A 485 -11.40 -18.71 8.91
N PRO A 486 -10.72 -19.04 7.80
CA PRO A 486 -9.30 -18.71 7.60
C PRO A 486 -9.04 -17.21 7.39
N GLY A 487 -10.05 -16.45 6.93
CA GLY A 487 -9.90 -15.06 6.50
C GLY A 487 -9.26 -14.92 5.12
N LEU A 488 -9.43 -13.74 4.51
CA LEU A 488 -8.85 -13.37 3.22
C LEU A 488 -8.32 -11.93 3.26
N ALA A 489 -7.35 -11.64 2.42
CA ALA A 489 -7.06 -10.30 1.93
C ALA A 489 -7.11 -10.31 0.40
N TYR A 490 -7.54 -9.20 -0.18
CA TYR A 490 -7.64 -9.03 -1.63
C TYR A 490 -6.67 -7.95 -2.08
N LEU A 491 -5.94 -8.23 -3.15
CA LEU A 491 -5.21 -7.25 -3.94
C LEU A 491 -6.06 -6.89 -5.16
N VAL A 492 -6.29 -5.60 -5.36
CA VAL A 492 -6.95 -5.05 -6.55
C VAL A 492 -6.00 -4.06 -7.17
N LEU A 493 -5.62 -4.31 -8.42
CA LEU A 493 -4.64 -3.51 -9.12
C LEU A 493 -5.27 -2.26 -9.75
N GLY A 494 -4.55 -1.14 -9.71
CA GLY A 494 -4.92 0.09 -10.40
C GLY A 494 -4.85 -0.07 -11.92
N PRO A 495 -5.55 0.77 -12.70
CA PRO A 495 -6.62 1.68 -12.28
C PRO A 495 -7.96 0.94 -12.02
N VAL A 496 -8.72 1.40 -11.02
CA VAL A 496 -9.97 0.76 -10.57
C VAL A 496 -11.19 1.65 -10.80
N SER A 497 -12.28 1.10 -11.35
CA SER A 497 -13.56 1.79 -11.44
C SER A 497 -14.76 0.84 -11.48
N GLY A 498 -15.94 1.36 -11.16
CA GLY A 498 -17.21 0.64 -11.24
C GLY A 498 -17.39 -0.39 -10.12
N HIS A 499 -18.04 -1.51 -10.44
CA HIS A 499 -18.34 -2.52 -9.44
C HIS A 499 -17.33 -3.67 -9.53
N VAL A 500 -16.60 -3.92 -8.45
CA VAL A 500 -15.61 -4.99 -8.34
C VAL A 500 -16.15 -6.06 -7.41
N ASP A 501 -16.29 -7.29 -7.91
CA ASP A 501 -16.52 -8.47 -7.06
C ASP A 501 -15.16 -8.95 -6.55
N LEU A 502 -14.94 -8.92 -5.24
CA LEU A 502 -13.66 -9.32 -4.66
C LEU A 502 -13.35 -10.81 -4.88
N GLY A 503 -14.35 -11.63 -5.22
CA GLY A 503 -14.12 -13.00 -5.66
C GLY A 503 -13.39 -13.15 -7.00
N GLU A 504 -13.31 -12.07 -7.77
CA GLU A 504 -12.62 -11.96 -9.06
C GLU A 504 -11.47 -10.94 -8.99
N ALA A 505 -11.03 -10.55 -7.79
CA ALA A 505 -9.89 -9.65 -7.59
C ALA A 505 -8.58 -10.26 -8.13
N ASP A 506 -7.64 -9.40 -8.50
CA ASP A 506 -6.35 -9.78 -9.10
C ASP A 506 -5.56 -10.74 -8.22
N GLY A 507 -5.56 -10.50 -6.90
CA GLY A 507 -4.97 -11.39 -5.90
C GLY A 507 -5.93 -11.73 -4.77
N ARG A 508 -6.05 -13.02 -4.45
CA ARG A 508 -6.82 -13.55 -3.31
C ARG A 508 -5.87 -14.27 -2.36
N LEU A 509 -5.51 -13.59 -1.27
CA LEU A 509 -4.54 -14.05 -0.26
C LEU A 509 -5.26 -14.83 0.84
N VAL A 510 -5.23 -16.15 0.74
CA VAL A 510 -5.99 -17.11 1.56
C VAL A 510 -5.25 -17.49 2.83
N GLY A 511 -5.89 -17.28 3.99
CA GLY A 511 -5.37 -17.72 5.28
C GLY A 511 -4.97 -19.20 5.29
N GLU A 512 -3.83 -19.52 5.91
CA GLU A 512 -3.26 -20.88 5.84
C GLU A 512 -3.90 -21.87 6.82
N SER A 513 -4.55 -21.38 7.88
CA SER A 513 -5.21 -22.21 8.89
C SER A 513 -6.70 -21.89 9.03
N THR A 514 -7.48 -22.90 9.43
CA THR A 514 -8.83 -22.67 9.97
C THR A 514 -8.67 -21.97 11.32
N HIS A 515 -9.28 -20.80 11.48
CA HIS A 515 -9.12 -19.78 12.55
C HIS A 515 -8.09 -18.70 12.24
N GLY A 516 -7.35 -18.73 11.11
CA GLY A 516 -6.25 -17.78 10.88
C GLY A 516 -6.65 -16.31 10.98
N ARG A 517 -7.87 -15.95 10.55
CA ARG A 517 -8.37 -14.57 10.48
C ARG A 517 -7.43 -13.65 9.69
N ALA A 518 -6.91 -14.16 8.57
CA ALA A 518 -6.14 -13.37 7.62
C ALA A 518 -6.93 -12.14 7.13
N GLY A 519 -6.21 -11.04 6.88
CA GLY A 519 -6.83 -9.76 6.53
C GLY A 519 -7.51 -9.08 7.72
N PHE A 520 -7.13 -9.43 8.95
CA PHE A 520 -7.54 -8.66 10.12
C PHE A 520 -6.96 -7.25 10.07
N SER A 521 -5.70 -7.15 9.68
CA SER A 521 -5.01 -5.92 9.32
C SER A 521 -4.30 -6.14 7.97
N VAL A 522 -4.23 -5.08 7.16
CA VAL A 522 -3.51 -5.04 5.89
C VAL A 522 -2.76 -3.71 5.79
N ALA A 523 -1.60 -3.70 5.16
CA ALA A 523 -0.81 -2.51 4.88
C ALA A 523 0.11 -2.77 3.68
N SER A 524 0.62 -1.70 3.07
CA SER A 524 1.88 -1.81 2.32
C SER A 524 3.02 -2.07 3.31
N ALA A 525 3.94 -2.93 2.92
CA ALA A 525 5.22 -3.14 3.60
C ALA A 525 6.28 -2.14 3.11
N GLY A 526 6.02 -1.42 2.01
CA GLY A 526 7.03 -0.78 1.18
C GLY A 526 7.90 -1.82 0.47
N ASP A 527 8.96 -1.38 -0.21
CA ASP A 527 9.99 -2.24 -0.79
C ASP A 527 10.89 -2.86 0.30
N VAL A 528 10.53 -4.04 0.81
CA VAL A 528 11.27 -4.74 1.87
C VAL A 528 12.33 -5.69 1.32
N ASN A 529 12.52 -5.76 0.00
CA ASN A 529 13.47 -6.66 -0.63
C ASN A 529 14.48 -5.93 -1.56
N GLY A 530 14.29 -4.64 -1.78
CA GLY A 530 15.11 -3.74 -2.58
C GLY A 530 14.94 -3.92 -4.10
N ASP A 531 13.80 -4.43 -4.57
CA ASP A 531 13.53 -4.62 -6.00
C ASP A 531 12.86 -3.42 -6.68
N GLY A 532 12.48 -2.41 -5.91
CA GLY A 532 11.87 -1.16 -6.36
C GLY A 532 10.35 -1.22 -6.51
N LEU A 533 9.70 -2.30 -6.10
CA LEU A 533 8.25 -2.45 -6.03
C LEU A 533 7.77 -2.45 -4.58
N ASP A 534 6.55 -2.01 -4.36
CA ASP A 534 5.94 -2.12 -3.04
C ASP A 534 5.53 -3.56 -2.73
N ASP A 535 5.73 -3.99 -1.49
CA ASP A 535 5.38 -5.32 -1.01
C ASP A 535 4.10 -5.29 -0.13
N LEU A 536 3.39 -6.42 -0.06
CA LEU A 536 2.14 -6.52 0.71
C LEU A 536 2.38 -7.03 2.12
N LEU A 537 1.69 -6.49 3.12
CA LEU A 537 1.72 -6.95 4.51
C LEU A 537 0.34 -7.33 5.04
N ILE A 538 0.18 -8.58 5.45
CA ILE A 538 -1.11 -9.13 5.92
C ILE A 538 -0.98 -9.65 7.35
N GLY A 539 -1.82 -9.17 8.26
CA GLY A 539 -1.96 -9.67 9.63
C GLY A 539 -3.04 -10.75 9.77
N ALA A 540 -2.74 -11.79 10.55
CA ALA A 540 -3.65 -12.90 10.83
C ALA A 540 -3.61 -13.27 12.32
N ILE A 541 -4.50 -12.66 13.11
CA ILE A 541 -4.45 -12.74 14.57
C ILE A 541 -4.82 -14.10 15.16
N GLY A 542 -5.49 -14.98 14.41
CA GLY A 542 -6.00 -16.24 14.93
C GLY A 542 -5.05 -17.42 14.76
N GLU A 543 -3.91 -17.20 14.13
CA GLU A 543 -2.86 -18.20 13.99
C GLU A 543 -2.32 -18.67 15.35
N ARG A 544 -2.00 -19.97 15.43
CA ARG A 544 -1.37 -20.62 16.60
C ARG A 544 -2.03 -20.29 17.95
N GLU A 545 -3.31 -20.60 18.10
CA GLU A 545 -4.08 -20.32 19.35
C GLU A 545 -4.09 -18.82 19.71
N PHE A 546 -4.29 -17.95 18.72
CA PHE A 546 -4.25 -16.50 18.85
C PHE A 546 -2.88 -15.94 19.27
N ALA A 547 -1.79 -16.68 19.04
CA ALA A 547 -0.48 -16.05 19.09
C ALA A 547 -0.34 -15.01 17.98
N GLY A 548 -1.02 -15.24 16.84
CA GLY A 548 -1.05 -14.34 15.70
C GLY A 548 0.12 -14.55 14.73
N ALA A 549 0.05 -13.87 13.59
CA ALA A 549 1.06 -13.91 12.55
C ALA A 549 0.99 -12.68 11.64
N ALA A 550 2.09 -12.41 10.94
CA ALA A 550 2.16 -11.47 9.83
C ALA A 550 2.90 -12.10 8.63
N TYR A 551 2.47 -11.72 7.43
CA TYR A 551 2.88 -12.32 6.17
C TYR A 551 3.24 -11.23 5.17
N VAL A 552 4.38 -11.38 4.49
CA VAL A 552 4.78 -10.49 3.41
C VAL A 552 4.79 -11.21 2.06
N PHE A 553 4.17 -10.60 1.07
CA PHE A 553 4.29 -11.00 -0.33
C PHE A 553 5.04 -9.91 -1.08
N HIS A 554 6.13 -10.28 -1.73
CA HIS A 554 6.85 -9.34 -2.56
C HIS A 554 6.05 -8.93 -3.79
N GLY A 555 6.15 -7.65 -4.16
CA GLY A 555 5.70 -7.10 -5.42
C GLY A 555 6.34 -7.83 -6.60
N ARG A 556 5.70 -7.73 -7.75
CA ARG A 556 6.23 -8.33 -8.98
C ARG A 556 5.71 -7.60 -10.20
N SER A 557 6.63 -7.13 -11.04
CA SER A 557 6.32 -6.55 -12.33
C SER A 557 6.07 -7.63 -13.38
N TYR A 558 5.17 -7.36 -14.31
CA TYR A 558 4.88 -8.20 -15.45
C TYR A 558 4.89 -7.43 -16.77
#